data_AF-A0A7J7LVV0-F1
#
_entry.id   AF-A0A7J7LVV0-F1
#
_cell.length_a   1.000
_cell.length_b   1.000
_cell.length_c   1.000
_cell.angle_alpha   90.00
_cell.angle_beta   90.00
_cell.angle_gamma   90.00
#
_symmetry.space_group_name_H-M   'P 1'
#
loop_
_entity.id
_entity.type
_entity.pdbx_description
1 polymer ?
#
loop_
_entity_poly.entity_id
_entity_poly.type
_entity_poly.pdbx_seq_one_letter_code
_entity_poly.pdbx_strand_id
1 'polypeptide(L)'
;MMKSRSIKKDLGYSWIDIKSKDHLLLGDDKSHPQASAIYEKLEELIQIIGEEGYTPDTDYVMHDVEEEEKERSLYYHSERLAIAYGIISTPPLTTI
;
A
#
# COMPACT_ATOMS: atom_id res chain seq x y z
N MET A 1 -14.94 -15.32 -3.47
CA MET A 1 -15.53 -15.57 -2.12
C MET A 1 -14.60 -16.47 -1.28
N MET A 2 -13.84 -15.88 -0.36
CA MET A 2 -13.08 -16.60 0.69
C MET A 2 -13.51 -16.20 2.12
N LYS A 3 -14.20 -15.05 2.27
CA LYS A 3 -14.72 -14.54 3.55
C LYS A 3 -15.74 -15.49 4.21
N SER A 4 -16.40 -16.37 3.45
CA SER A 4 -17.44 -17.29 3.95
C SER A 4 -16.92 -18.64 4.46
N ARG A 5 -15.61 -18.94 4.35
CA ARG A 5 -15.05 -20.27 4.66
C ARG A 5 -14.22 -20.35 5.94
N SER A 6 -14.16 -19.30 6.78
CA SER A 6 -13.34 -19.28 8.00
C SER A 6 -11.87 -19.68 7.79
N ILE A 7 -11.37 -19.53 6.56
CA ILE A 7 -9.95 -19.73 6.24
C ILE A 7 -9.24 -18.46 6.70
N LYS A 8 -8.53 -18.55 7.83
CA LYS A 8 -7.57 -17.52 8.24
C LYS A 8 -6.41 -17.56 7.25
N LYS A 9 -6.41 -16.68 6.26
CA LYS A 9 -5.18 -16.30 5.59
C LYS A 9 -4.43 -15.40 6.55
N ASP A 10 -3.19 -15.74 6.86
CA ASP A 10 -2.30 -14.76 7.50
C ASP A 10 -2.21 -13.57 6.55
N LEU A 11 -2.67 -12.41 7.01
CA LEU A 11 -2.60 -11.18 6.24
C LEU A 11 -1.14 -10.76 6.22
N GLY A 12 -0.59 -10.57 5.03
CA GLY A 12 0.70 -9.90 4.88
C GLY A 12 0.60 -8.50 5.47
N TYR A 13 1.60 -8.13 6.27
CA TYR A 13 1.74 -6.79 6.82
C TYR A 13 3.17 -6.32 6.60
N SER A 14 3.32 -5.01 6.49
CA SER A 14 4.60 -4.32 6.56
C SER A 14 4.64 -3.49 7.83
N TRP A 15 5.83 -3.15 8.30
CA TRP A 15 5.98 -2.21 9.39
C TRP A 15 7.09 -1.22 9.11
N ILE A 16 7.03 -0.10 9.82
CA ILE A 16 8.04 0.95 9.75
C ILE A 16 8.27 1.52 11.15
N ASP A 17 9.53 1.72 11.53
CA ASP A 17 9.90 2.44 12.75
C ASP A 17 9.98 3.93 12.44
N ILE A 18 9.16 4.72 13.13
CA ILE A 18 9.25 6.18 13.08
C ILE A 18 9.25 6.70 14.51
N LYS A 19 10.30 7.45 14.85
CA LYS A 19 10.48 8.03 16.20
C LYS A 19 10.46 6.95 17.29
N SER A 20 11.11 5.81 17.04
CA SER A 20 11.20 4.67 17.98
C SER A 20 9.84 4.05 18.31
N LYS A 21 8.94 4.08 17.33
CA LYS A 21 7.62 3.46 17.42
C LYS A 21 7.36 2.67 16.16
N ASP A 22 6.96 1.41 16.35
CA ASP A 22 6.54 0.55 15.26
C ASP A 22 5.13 0.91 14.82
N HIS A 23 4.97 1.07 13.50
CA HIS A 23 3.70 1.25 12.84
C HIS A 23 3.46 0.08 11.90
N LEU A 24 2.40 -0.70 12.16
CA LEU A 24 1.98 -1.81 11.33
C LEU A 24 1.00 -1.32 10.27
N LEU A 25 1.26 -1.71 9.02
CA LEU A 25 0.44 -1.40 7.86
C LEU A 25 -0.03 -2.72 7.26
N LEU A 26 -1.34 -2.87 7.12
CA LEU A 26 -1.97 -4.01 6.46
C LEU A 26 -2.59 -3.52 5.15
N GLY A 27 -2.53 -4.35 4.11
CA GLY A 27 -3.24 -4.07 2.86
C GLY A 27 -4.74 -3.92 3.11
N ASP A 28 -5.35 -2.89 2.52
CA ASP A 28 -6.75 -2.49 2.72
C ASP A 28 -7.15 -2.13 4.17
N ASP A 29 -6.20 -1.99 5.10
CA ASP A 29 -6.51 -1.60 6.47
C ASP A 29 -6.68 -0.08 6.60
N LYS A 30 -7.78 0.31 7.22
CA LYS A 30 -8.15 1.70 7.51
C LYS A 30 -8.19 1.99 9.02
N SER A 31 -7.71 1.06 9.84
CA SER A 31 -7.65 1.19 11.30
C SER A 31 -6.58 2.19 11.77
N HIS A 32 -5.56 2.46 10.95
CA HIS A 32 -4.50 3.41 11.28
C HIS A 32 -5.08 4.84 11.44
N PRO A 33 -4.73 5.59 12.50
CA PRO A 33 -5.27 6.94 12.73
C PRO A 33 -5.03 7.92 11.58
N GLN A 34 -3.98 7.69 10.80
CA GLN A 34 -3.59 8.51 9.65
C GLN A 34 -3.92 7.84 8.30
N ALA A 35 -4.80 6.83 8.27
CA ALA A 35 -5.10 6.08 7.05
C ALA A 35 -5.39 6.98 5.85
N SER A 36 -6.30 7.96 5.98
CA SER A 36 -6.63 8.89 4.87
C SER A 36 -5.39 9.54 4.26
N ALA A 37 -4.53 10.13 5.09
CA ALA A 37 -3.32 10.81 4.64
C ALA A 37 -2.31 9.84 3.99
N ILE A 38 -2.23 8.59 4.46
CA ILE A 38 -1.37 7.56 3.88
C ILE A 38 -1.87 7.20 2.47
N TYR A 39 -3.18 6.94 2.32
CA TYR A 39 -3.77 6.59 1.02
C TYR A 39 -3.69 7.76 0.03
N GLU A 40 -3.96 9.00 0.47
CA GLU A 40 -3.81 10.21 -0.36
C GLU A 40 -2.36 10.37 -0.84
N LYS A 41 -1.38 10.18 0.06
CA LYS A 41 0.04 10.25 -0.34
C LYS A 41 0.42 9.14 -1.32
N LEU A 42 -0.10 7.94 -1.11
CA LEU A 42 0.14 6.83 -2.02
C LEU A 42 -0.44 7.11 -3.42
N GLU A 43 -1.66 7.66 -3.51
CA GLU A 43 -2.27 8.06 -4.78
C GLU A 43 -1.46 9.15 -5.49
N GLU A 44 -0.98 10.16 -4.77
CA GLU A 44 -0.07 11.18 -5.30
C GLU A 44 1.20 10.54 -5.89
N LEU A 45 1.83 9.61 -5.15
CA LEU A 45 3.05 8.93 -5.61
C LEU A 45 2.79 8.07 -6.84
N ILE A 46 1.66 7.37 -6.91
CA ILE A 46 1.28 6.54 -8.06
C ILE A 46 1.10 7.40 -9.31
N GLN A 47 0.46 8.57 -9.17
CA GLN A 47 0.33 9.51 -10.27
C GLN A 47 1.70 10.01 -10.74
N ILE A 48 2.56 10.44 -9.82
CA ILE A 48 3.91 10.95 -10.15
C ILE A 48 4.74 9.88 -10.88
N ILE A 49 4.82 8.66 -10.36
CA ILE A 49 5.63 7.61 -11.02
C ILE A 49 5.02 7.19 -12.36
N GLY A 50 3.69 7.24 -12.49
CA GLY A 50 3.00 6.98 -13.74
C GLY A 50 3.33 8.02 -14.81
N GLU A 51 3.37 9.31 -14.43
CA GLU A 51 3.81 10.40 -15.31
C GLU A 51 5.29 10.25 -15.73
N GLU A 52 6.13 9.66 -14.87
CA GLU A 52 7.53 9.32 -15.17
C GLU A 52 7.68 7.99 -15.96
N GLY A 53 6.58 7.34 -16.34
CA GLY A 53 6.57 6.16 -17.21
C GLY A 53 6.58 4.82 -16.49
N TYR A 54 6.33 4.77 -15.19
CA TYR A 54 6.09 3.50 -14.49
C TYR A 54 4.83 2.83 -15.03
N THR A 55 4.92 1.54 -15.38
CA THR A 55 3.78 0.69 -15.72
C THR A 55 3.77 -0.52 -14.78
N PRO A 56 2.67 -0.78 -14.06
CA PRO A 56 2.55 -1.94 -13.19
C PRO A 56 2.61 -3.24 -13.99
N ASP A 57 3.35 -4.23 -13.49
CA ASP A 57 3.38 -5.58 -14.06
C ASP A 57 2.18 -6.39 -13.56
N THR A 58 1.22 -6.61 -14.45
CA THR A 58 -0.05 -7.30 -14.17
C THR A 58 -0.05 -8.77 -14.57
N ASP A 59 1.03 -9.29 -15.17
CA ASP A 59 1.10 -10.66 -15.71
C ASP A 59 0.83 -11.73 -14.63
N TYR A 60 1.07 -11.40 -13.37
CA TYR A 60 0.92 -12.30 -12.22
C TYR A 60 -0.37 -12.08 -11.41
N VAL A 61 -1.23 -11.14 -11.81
CA VAL A 61 -2.53 -10.92 -11.16
C VAL A 61 -3.53 -11.93 -11.71
N MET A 62 -3.59 -13.11 -11.08
CA MET A 62 -4.44 -14.25 -11.48
C MET A 62 -5.96 -14.03 -11.33
N HIS A 63 -6.40 -12.82 -10.95
CA HIS A 63 -7.83 -12.51 -10.89
C HIS A 63 -8.32 -12.11 -12.29
N ASP A 64 -9.41 -12.74 -12.73
CA ASP A 64 -10.12 -12.39 -13.96
C ASP A 64 -10.99 -11.14 -13.72
N VAL A 65 -10.31 -10.00 -13.61
CA VAL A 65 -10.87 -8.65 -13.45
C VAL A 65 -10.32 -7.74 -14.55
N GLU A 66 -10.95 -6.58 -14.73
CA GLU A 66 -10.49 -5.57 -15.68
C GLU A 66 -9.05 -5.14 -15.37
N GLU A 67 -8.31 -4.76 -16.40
CA GLU A 67 -6.88 -4.43 -16.28
C GLU A 67 -6.64 -3.32 -15.24
N GLU A 68 -7.49 -2.30 -15.26
CA GLU A 68 -7.50 -1.21 -14.28
C GLU A 68 -7.67 -1.71 -12.83
N GLU A 69 -8.48 -2.75 -12.62
CA GLU A 69 -8.67 -3.35 -11.30
C GLU A 69 -7.47 -4.21 -10.88
N LYS A 70 -6.78 -4.87 -11.84
CA LYS A 70 -5.51 -5.55 -11.58
C LYS A 70 -4.43 -4.56 -11.16
N GLU A 71 -4.28 -3.47 -11.89
CA GLU A 71 -3.32 -2.40 -11.55
C GLU A 71 -3.61 -1.83 -10.16
N ARG A 72 -4.88 -1.53 -9.87
CA ARG A 72 -5.30 -1.06 -8.55
C ARG A 72 -4.98 -2.04 -7.44
N SER A 73 -5.11 -3.35 -7.68
CA SER A 73 -4.75 -4.36 -6.67
C SER A 73 -3.27 -4.36 -6.30
N LEU A 74 -2.39 -3.96 -7.23
CA LEU A 74 -0.95 -3.86 -7.01
C LEU A 74 -0.56 -2.56 -6.28
N TYR A 75 -1.38 -1.51 -6.38
CA TYR A 75 -1.06 -0.21 -5.79
C TYR A 75 -1.15 -0.20 -4.27
N TYR A 76 -2.11 -0.90 -3.68
CA TYR A 76 -2.43 -0.80 -2.24
C TYR A 76 -1.78 -1.90 -1.38
N HIS A 77 -0.59 -2.37 -1.77
CA HIS A 77 0.22 -3.28 -0.93
C HIS A 77 0.69 -2.61 0.37
N SER A 78 0.84 -3.41 1.42
CA SER A 78 1.24 -2.96 2.76
C SER A 78 2.58 -2.20 2.78
N GLU A 79 3.50 -2.61 1.91
CA GLU A 79 4.84 -2.09 1.72
C GLU A 79 4.77 -0.65 1.18
N ARG A 80 3.89 -0.42 0.20
CA ARG A 80 3.66 0.89 -0.40
C ARG A 80 3.00 1.84 0.59
N LEU A 81 2.07 1.34 1.41
CA LEU A 81 1.47 2.09 2.51
C LEU A 81 2.51 2.47 3.58
N ALA A 82 3.45 1.57 3.91
CA ALA A 82 4.52 1.85 4.85
C ALA A 82 5.46 2.96 4.34
N ILE A 83 5.83 2.92 3.05
CA ILE A 83 6.63 3.97 2.40
C ILE A 83 5.89 5.32 2.42
N ALA A 84 4.61 5.34 2.02
CA ALA A 84 3.79 6.55 2.06
C ALA A 84 3.70 7.12 3.48
N TYR A 85 3.54 6.26 4.49
CA TYR A 85 3.55 6.67 5.90
C TYR A 85 4.90 7.25 6.33
N GLY A 86 6.00 6.63 5.90
CA GLY A 86 7.36 7.12 6.09
C GLY A 86 7.54 8.55 5.59
N ILE A 87 7.09 8.81 4.36
CA ILE A 87 7.23 10.12 3.71
C ILE A 87 6.43 11.21 4.43
N ILE A 88 5.18 10.93 4.85
CA ILE A 88 4.36 11.95 5.54
C ILE A 88 4.80 12.20 6.99
N SER A 89 5.50 11.24 7.59
CA SER A 89 5.82 11.26 9.03
C SER A 89 7.27 11.64 9.34
N THR A 90 8.11 11.78 8.31
CA THR A 90 9.53 12.16 8.42
C THR A 90 9.85 13.43 7.63
N PRO A 91 10.90 14.18 8.02
CA PRO A 91 11.38 15.30 7.22
C PRO A 91 11.80 14.87 5.80
N PRO A 92 11.80 15.79 4.82
CA PRO A 92 12.38 15.52 3.50
C PRO A 92 13.81 15.00 3.61
N LEU A 93 14.18 14.08 2.70
CA LEU A 93 15.50 13.44 2.64
C LEU A 93 15.86 12.57 3.86
N THR A 94 14.88 12.20 4.67
CA THR A 94 15.08 11.18 5.71
C THR A 94 15.21 9.81 5.07
N THR A 95 16.20 9.04 5.49
CA THR A 95 16.29 7.61 5.15
C THR A 95 15.25 6.86 5.97
N ILE A 96 14.41 6.10 5.27
CA ILE A 96 13.32 5.27 5.82
C ILE A 96 13.59 3.81 5.52
#